data_AF-A0A6L6JER9-F1
#
_entry.id   AF-A0A6L6JER9-F1
#
_cell.length_a   1.000
_cell.length_b   1.000
_cell.length_c   1.000
_cell.angle_alpha   90.00
_cell.angle_beta   90.00
_cell.angle_gamma   90.00
#
_symmetry.space_group_name_H-M   'P 1'
#
loop_
_entity.id
_entity.type
_entity.pdbx_description
1 polymer ?
#
loop_
_entity_poly.entity_id
_entity_poly.type
_entity_poly.pdbx_seq_one_letter_code
_entity_poly.pdbx_strand_id
1 'polypeptide(L)'
;MKFNLKPILLPALFLFNSIALAADSSTGLEIDQPETLTIVYTIEPEEVDEKAIQTMLETLVSEAGIKIGQRDDAQLFARVEKHAGEYLIYLDFNRELYFHANGRCYRTKGFVWGRYANNVTDQDEITEDLAFFIEEFLDQYRRANQLK
;
A
#
# COMPACT_ATOMS: atom_id res chain seq x y z
N MET A 1 10.12 7.03 73.96
CA MET A 1 11.14 6.60 72.98
C MET A 1 11.01 5.09 72.79
N LYS A 2 10.56 4.66 71.60
CA LYS A 2 10.79 3.36 70.93
C LYS A 2 9.83 3.27 69.74
N PHE A 3 10.36 3.55 68.56
CA PHE A 3 9.73 3.22 67.28
C PHE A 3 9.77 1.70 67.11
N ASN A 4 8.65 1.10 66.73
CA ASN A 4 8.62 -0.26 66.20
C ASN A 4 8.02 -0.20 64.80
N LEU A 5 8.89 -0.17 63.79
CA LEU A 5 8.52 -0.32 62.39
C LEU A 5 8.06 -1.76 62.15
N LYS A 6 6.84 -1.93 61.61
CA LYS A 6 6.40 -3.19 61.00
C LYS A 6 7.11 -3.37 59.66
N PRO A 7 7.56 -4.59 59.30
CA PRO A 7 7.91 -4.90 57.92
C PRO A 7 6.61 -5.22 57.16
N ILE A 8 6.13 -4.27 56.36
CA ILE A 8 5.18 -4.59 55.28
C ILE A 8 6.02 -4.62 54.02
N LEU A 9 6.50 -5.81 53.66
CA LEU A 9 7.20 -6.02 52.39
C LEU A 9 6.29 -6.85 51.47
N LEU A 10 5.75 -6.13 50.48
CA LEU A 10 5.29 -6.55 49.15
C LEU A 10 4.60 -7.91 48.96
N PRO A 11 3.35 -7.86 48.46
CA PRO A 11 2.99 -8.65 47.29
C PRO A 11 2.40 -7.71 46.24
N ALA A 12 3.26 -7.02 45.49
CA ALA A 12 2.85 -6.20 44.34
C ALA A 12 3.54 -6.67 43.05
N LEU A 13 3.86 -7.96 42.97
CA LEU A 13 4.59 -8.56 41.86
C LEU A 13 3.69 -9.47 41.02
N PHE A 14 2.46 -9.03 40.71
CA PHE A 14 1.56 -9.74 39.79
C PHE A 14 0.68 -8.80 38.95
N LEU A 15 1.18 -7.63 38.59
CA LEU A 15 0.52 -6.75 37.62
C LEU A 15 1.53 -6.21 36.59
N PHE A 16 2.27 -7.13 35.96
CA PHE A 16 2.78 -6.88 34.62
C PHE A 16 2.06 -7.84 33.68
N ASN A 17 0.77 -7.58 33.47
CA ASN A 17 0.15 -7.99 32.22
C ASN A 17 0.91 -7.23 31.14
N SER A 18 1.78 -7.95 30.46
CA SER A 18 2.42 -7.52 29.22
C SER A 18 1.31 -7.15 28.23
N ILE A 19 0.91 -5.88 28.23
CA ILE A 19 0.27 -5.28 27.07
C ILE A 19 1.41 -5.11 26.06
N ALA A 20 1.87 -6.23 25.50
CA ALA A 20 2.48 -6.22 24.21
C ALA A 20 1.33 -5.93 23.24
N LEU A 21 0.98 -4.65 23.13
CA LEU A 21 0.35 -4.13 21.93
C LEU A 21 1.38 -4.43 20.84
N ALA A 22 1.18 -5.54 20.13
CA ALA A 22 1.71 -5.67 18.79
C ALA A 22 1.06 -4.52 18.02
N ALA A 23 1.76 -3.39 17.95
CA ALA A 23 1.47 -2.42 16.92
C ALA A 23 1.81 -3.17 15.62
N ASP A 24 0.78 -3.67 14.93
CA ASP A 24 0.97 -4.12 13.55
C ASP A 24 1.70 -2.97 12.84
N SER A 25 2.87 -3.27 12.30
CA SER A 25 3.66 -2.29 11.59
C SER A 25 2.78 -1.76 10.45
N SER A 26 2.37 -0.49 10.55
CA SER A 26 1.62 0.17 9.48
C SER A 26 2.36 -0.04 8.17
N THR A 27 1.68 -0.65 7.22
CA THR A 27 2.18 -0.91 5.88
C THR A 27 2.27 0.38 5.06
N GLY A 28 1.64 1.46 5.55
CA GLY A 28 1.47 2.73 4.86
C GLY A 28 0.28 2.71 3.89
N LEU A 29 -0.28 1.54 3.61
CA LEU A 29 -1.42 1.33 2.70
C LEU A 29 -2.78 1.60 3.38
N GLU A 30 -2.81 1.75 4.70
CA GLU A 30 -4.05 2.02 5.45
C GLU A 30 -4.62 3.40 5.09
N ILE A 31 -5.81 3.46 4.51
CA ILE A 31 -6.44 4.68 3.99
C ILE A 31 -7.94 4.76 4.28
N ASP A 32 -8.46 5.99 4.33
CA ASP A 32 -9.90 6.24 4.32
C ASP A 32 -10.52 5.88 2.97
N GLN A 33 -11.77 5.44 2.99
CA GLN A 33 -12.54 5.00 1.81
C GLN A 33 -11.78 3.95 0.97
N PRO A 34 -11.25 2.88 1.59
CA PRO A 34 -10.38 1.94 0.90
C PRO A 34 -11.10 1.15 -0.21
N GLU A 35 -12.42 1.14 -0.23
CA GLU A 35 -13.25 0.46 -1.22
C GLU A 35 -13.22 1.12 -2.61
N THR A 36 -12.56 2.27 -2.76
CA THR A 36 -12.41 2.97 -4.04
C THR A 36 -10.93 3.18 -4.37
N LEU A 37 -10.54 2.82 -5.59
CA LEU A 37 -9.19 2.99 -6.13
C LEU A 37 -9.24 3.76 -7.46
N THR A 38 -8.29 4.66 -7.67
CA THR A 38 -8.03 5.27 -8.98
C THR A 38 -6.80 4.64 -9.58
N ILE A 39 -6.90 4.20 -10.83
CA ILE A 39 -5.73 3.79 -11.62
C ILE A 39 -5.46 4.89 -12.65
N VAL A 40 -4.20 5.29 -12.75
CA VAL A 40 -3.70 6.24 -13.75
C VAL A 40 -2.78 5.49 -14.69
N TYR A 41 -3.10 5.50 -15.98
CA TYR A 41 -2.37 4.77 -17.00
C TYR A 41 -1.40 5.70 -17.74
N THR A 42 -0.19 5.22 -18.01
CA THR A 42 0.78 5.87 -18.90
C THR A 42 1.47 4.76 -19.70
N ILE A 43 0.84 4.38 -20.81
CA ILE A 43 1.34 3.34 -21.72
C ILE A 43 1.91 4.05 -22.94
N GLU A 44 3.23 4.20 -22.98
CA GLU A 44 3.91 4.97 -24.03
C GLU A 44 4.14 4.21 -25.35
N PRO A 45 4.52 2.91 -25.33
CA PRO A 45 4.79 2.19 -26.57
C PRO A 45 3.51 1.91 -27.34
N GLU A 46 3.42 2.40 -28.58
CA GLU A 46 2.23 2.26 -29.44
C GLU A 46 1.86 0.81 -29.74
N GLU A 47 2.85 -0.09 -29.71
CA GLU A 47 2.67 -1.51 -29.96
C GLU A 47 2.04 -2.27 -28.79
N VAL A 48 1.90 -1.67 -27.60
CA VAL A 48 1.28 -2.27 -26.42
C VAL A 48 -0.22 -1.94 -26.41
N ASP A 49 -1.06 -2.96 -26.27
CA ASP A 49 -2.52 -2.77 -26.19
C ASP A 49 -2.92 -2.18 -24.83
N GLU A 50 -2.96 -0.85 -24.75
CA GLU A 50 -3.39 -0.10 -23.57
C GLU A 50 -4.77 -0.56 -23.07
N LYS A 51 -5.71 -0.84 -23.98
CA LYS A 51 -7.08 -1.22 -23.59
C LYS A 51 -7.12 -2.60 -22.95
N ALA A 52 -6.31 -3.54 -23.44
CA ALA A 52 -6.17 -4.85 -22.83
C ALA A 52 -5.62 -4.74 -21.39
N ILE A 53 -4.58 -3.92 -21.20
CA ILE A 53 -3.99 -3.64 -19.87
C ILE A 53 -5.02 -3.01 -18.94
N GLN A 54 -5.72 -1.95 -19.38
CA GLN A 54 -6.76 -1.29 -18.59
C GLN A 54 -7.84 -2.29 -18.18
N THR A 55 -8.35 -3.09 -19.12
CA THR A 55 -9.40 -4.08 -18.85
C THR A 55 -8.95 -5.14 -17.84
N MET A 56 -7.72 -5.64 -17.99
CA MET A 56 -7.13 -6.63 -17.08
C MET A 56 -7.01 -6.07 -15.66
N LEU A 57 -6.41 -4.88 -15.51
CA LEU A 57 -6.21 -4.25 -14.20
C LEU A 57 -7.55 -3.92 -13.53
N GLU A 58 -8.50 -3.33 -14.26
CA GLU A 58 -9.83 -3.00 -13.72
C GLU A 58 -10.62 -4.23 -13.31
N THR A 59 -10.47 -5.33 -14.06
CA THR A 59 -11.11 -6.61 -13.73
C THR A 59 -10.54 -7.17 -12.43
N LEU A 60 -9.22 -7.25 -12.29
CA LEU A 60 -8.58 -7.76 -11.06
C LEU A 60 -8.93 -6.90 -9.84
N VAL A 61 -8.96 -5.57 -9.98
CA VAL A 61 -9.40 -4.67 -8.91
C VAL A 61 -10.87 -4.91 -8.54
N SER A 62 -11.74 -5.07 -9.53
CA SER A 62 -13.17 -5.33 -9.31
C SER A 62 -13.42 -6.69 -8.66
N GLU A 63 -12.68 -7.72 -9.07
CA GLU A 63 -12.71 -9.07 -8.48
C GLU A 63 -12.21 -9.08 -7.03
N ALA A 64 -11.27 -8.19 -6.70
CA ALA A 64 -10.83 -7.93 -5.33
C ALA A 64 -11.86 -7.14 -4.49
N GLY A 65 -13.04 -6.82 -5.04
CA GLY A 65 -14.12 -6.15 -4.34
C GLY A 65 -13.94 -4.64 -4.20
N ILE A 66 -13.00 -4.05 -4.94
CA ILE A 66 -12.68 -2.62 -4.91
C ILE A 66 -13.29 -1.96 -6.16
N LYS A 67 -13.89 -0.79 -5.97
CA LYS A 67 -14.48 -0.02 -7.07
C LYS A 67 -13.43 0.85 -7.73
N ILE A 68 -13.42 0.87 -9.05
CA ILE A 68 -12.72 1.89 -9.81
C ILE A 68 -13.53 3.19 -9.70
N GLY A 69 -12.87 4.24 -9.23
CA GLY A 69 -13.45 5.57 -9.07
C GLY A 69 -12.38 6.65 -9.07
N GLN A 70 -12.80 7.91 -9.01
CA GLN A 70 -11.87 9.04 -9.01
C GLN A 70 -11.48 9.45 -7.58
N ARG A 71 -10.18 9.60 -7.35
CA ARG A 71 -9.53 10.02 -6.13
C ARG A 71 -8.29 10.86 -6.48
N ASP A 72 -8.16 11.99 -5.80
CA ASP A 72 -6.99 12.88 -5.95
C ASP A 72 -5.98 12.69 -4.80
N ASP A 73 -6.44 12.04 -3.72
CA ASP A 73 -5.71 11.76 -2.49
C ASP A 73 -4.96 10.43 -2.53
N ALA A 74 -5.35 9.49 -3.41
CA ALA A 74 -4.71 8.19 -3.57
C ALA A 74 -4.88 7.62 -4.98
N GLN A 75 -3.77 7.27 -5.62
CA GLN A 75 -3.71 6.89 -7.03
C GLN A 75 -2.69 5.79 -7.23
N LEU A 76 -3.08 4.75 -7.98
CA LEU A 76 -2.22 3.68 -8.45
C LEU A 76 -1.79 4.00 -9.90
N PHE A 77 -0.50 4.17 -10.14
CA PHE A 77 0.05 4.52 -11.44
C PHE A 77 0.55 3.26 -12.12
N ALA A 78 -0.09 2.86 -13.22
CA ALA A 78 0.36 1.79 -14.10
C ALA A 78 1.08 2.41 -15.29
N ARG A 79 2.39 2.18 -15.41
CA ARG A 79 3.22 2.81 -16.45
C ARG A 79 4.01 1.76 -17.21
N VAL A 80 4.03 1.90 -18.53
CA VAL A 80 4.83 1.08 -19.43
C VAL A 80 5.57 2.03 -20.35
N GLU A 81 6.90 1.93 -20.34
CA GLU A 81 7.81 2.73 -21.17
C GLU A 81 8.69 1.78 -22.00
N LYS A 82 9.30 2.28 -23.08
CA LYS A 82 10.27 1.50 -23.87
C LYS A 82 11.56 2.27 -24.06
N HIS A 83 12.67 1.69 -23.59
CA HIS A 83 13.99 2.27 -23.65
C HIS A 83 14.99 1.26 -24.22
N ALA A 84 15.78 1.67 -25.22
CA ALA A 84 16.79 0.82 -25.85
C ALA A 84 16.30 -0.54 -26.40
N GLY A 85 15.01 -0.64 -26.74
CA GLY A 85 14.41 -1.87 -27.28
C GLY A 85 13.77 -2.77 -26.22
N GLU A 86 13.88 -2.42 -24.95
CA GLU A 86 13.33 -3.15 -23.80
C GLU A 86 12.22 -2.32 -23.15
N TYR A 87 11.23 -3.00 -22.58
CA TYR A 87 10.15 -2.37 -21.81
C TYR A 87 10.55 -2.20 -20.34
N LEU A 88 10.09 -1.09 -19.77
CA LEU A 88 10.10 -0.82 -18.34
C LEU A 88 8.66 -0.75 -17.84
N ILE A 89 8.37 -1.45 -16.75
CA ILE A 89 7.01 -1.58 -16.22
C ILE A 89 7.02 -1.08 -14.79
N TYR A 90 6.05 -0.23 -14.43
CA TYR A 90 5.88 0.30 -13.10
C TYR A 90 4.43 0.14 -12.65
N LEU A 91 4.25 -0.26 -11.40
CA LEU A 91 2.98 -0.15 -10.70
C LEU A 91 3.21 0.51 -9.34
N ASP A 92 2.84 1.78 -9.19
CA ASP A 92 3.18 2.59 -8.02
C ASP A 92 1.94 3.17 -7.34
N PHE A 93 1.78 2.95 -6.04
CA PHE A 93 0.72 3.53 -5.24
C PHE A 93 1.22 4.76 -4.47
N ASN A 94 0.61 5.90 -4.77
CA ASN A 94 0.87 7.17 -4.11
C ASN A 94 -0.38 7.63 -3.37
N ARG A 95 -0.19 8.27 -2.21
CA ARG A 95 -1.28 8.87 -1.44
C ARG A 95 -0.86 10.11 -0.66
N GLU A 96 -1.84 10.88 -0.21
CA GLU A 96 -1.62 11.91 0.80
C GLU A 96 -1.28 11.26 2.15
N LEU A 97 -0.19 11.73 2.76
CA LEU A 97 0.29 11.36 4.07
C LEU A 97 0.16 12.55 5.01
N TYR A 98 -0.31 12.28 6.22
CA TYR A 98 -0.47 13.26 7.28
C TYR A 98 0.52 12.97 8.40
N PHE A 99 1.27 13.98 8.84
CA PHE A 99 2.22 13.84 9.94
C PHE A 99 2.17 15.04 10.87
N HIS A 100 2.44 14.81 12.15
CA HIS A 100 2.44 15.85 13.17
C HIS A 100 3.86 16.29 13.50
N ALA A 101 4.13 17.60 13.44
CA ALA A 101 5.38 18.20 13.89
C ALA A 101 5.08 19.51 14.64
N ASN A 102 5.76 19.75 15.76
CA ASN A 102 5.58 20.97 16.58
C ASN A 102 4.12 21.31 16.91
N GLY A 103 3.30 20.30 17.22
CA GLY A 103 1.88 20.47 17.54
C GLY A 103 0.99 20.84 16.34
N ARG A 104 1.50 20.80 15.12
CA ARG A 104 0.76 21.05 13.88
C ARG A 104 0.70 19.78 13.03
N CYS A 105 -0.40 19.60 12.30
CA CYS A 105 -0.53 18.56 11.29
C CYS A 105 -0.10 19.12 9.92
N TYR A 106 0.71 18.36 9.19
CA TYR A 106 1.19 18.65 7.85
C TYR A 106 0.72 17.55 6.90
N ARG A 107 0.56 17.90 5.62
CA ARG A 107 0.23 16.96 4.55
C ARG A 107 1.29 16.97 3.46
N THR A 108 1.58 15.82 2.88
CA THR A 108 2.43 15.67 1.70
C THR A 108 1.90 14.53 0.83
N LYS A 109 2.15 14.56 -0.48
CA LYS A 109 2.01 13.35 -1.30
C LYS A 109 3.23 12.46 -1.06
N GLY A 110 3.01 11.17 -0.90
CA GLY A 110 4.06 10.19 -0.63
C GLY A 110 3.89 8.94 -1.48
N PHE A 111 5.02 8.46 -2.01
CA PHE A 111 5.14 7.10 -2.51
C PHE A 111 5.05 6.14 -1.32
N VAL A 112 4.18 5.13 -1.44
CA VAL A 112 3.92 4.18 -0.35
C VAL A 112 4.29 2.76 -0.76
N TRP A 113 3.99 2.39 -1.99
CA TRP A 113 4.20 1.03 -2.48
C TRP A 113 4.50 1.07 -3.97
N GLY A 114 5.32 0.15 -4.45
CA GLY A 114 5.51 0.00 -5.89
C GLY A 114 6.25 -1.27 -6.28
N ARG A 115 6.08 -1.65 -7.55
CA ARG A 115 6.82 -2.72 -8.22
C ARG A 115 7.32 -2.23 -9.57
N TYR A 116 8.44 -2.83 -9.97
CA TYR A 116 9.18 -2.45 -11.16
C TYR A 116 9.78 -3.68 -11.82
N ALA A 117 9.63 -3.78 -13.15
CA ALA A 117 10.32 -4.73 -14.00
C ALA A 117 11.09 -4.00 -15.11
N ASN A 118 12.23 -4.57 -15.49
CA ASN A 118 13.10 -4.07 -16.53
C ASN A 118 13.66 -5.19 -17.39
N ASN A 119 14.28 -4.81 -18.52
CA ASN A 119 14.78 -5.74 -19.52
C ASN A 119 13.68 -6.67 -20.05
N VAL A 120 12.42 -6.23 -20.01
CA VAL A 120 11.28 -6.97 -20.55
C VAL A 120 11.36 -6.83 -22.06
N THR A 121 11.33 -7.95 -22.78
CA THR A 121 11.51 -7.93 -24.25
C THR A 121 10.29 -8.41 -25.00
N ASP A 122 9.41 -9.13 -24.31
CA ASP A 122 8.14 -9.63 -24.83
C ASP A 122 6.97 -8.78 -24.36
N GLN A 123 5.95 -8.61 -25.21
CA GLN A 123 4.71 -7.95 -24.82
C GLN A 123 3.87 -8.83 -23.89
N ASP A 124 3.95 -10.16 -24.04
CA ASP A 124 3.21 -11.08 -23.18
C ASP A 124 3.72 -10.97 -21.73
N GLU A 125 5.03 -10.82 -21.54
CA GLU A 125 5.67 -10.55 -20.24
C GLU A 125 5.14 -9.26 -19.57
N ILE A 126 4.76 -8.23 -20.35
CA ILE A 126 4.20 -6.99 -19.79
C ILE A 126 2.90 -7.25 -19.03
N THR A 127 2.03 -8.06 -19.63
CA THR A 127 0.73 -8.37 -19.05
C THR A 127 0.89 -9.28 -17.83
N GLU A 128 1.79 -10.26 -17.90
CA GLU A 128 2.09 -11.16 -16.79
C GLU A 128 2.67 -10.41 -15.59
N ASP A 129 3.65 -9.54 -15.81
CA ASP A 129 4.27 -8.74 -14.74
C ASP A 129 3.27 -7.78 -14.10
N LEU A 130 2.47 -7.07 -14.90
CA LEU A 130 1.43 -6.18 -14.37
C LEU A 130 0.36 -6.94 -13.59
N ALA A 131 -0.07 -8.12 -14.07
CA ALA A 131 -1.02 -8.97 -13.36
C ALA A 131 -0.45 -9.43 -12.02
N PHE A 132 0.81 -9.87 -11.98
CA PHE A 132 1.48 -10.23 -10.74
C PHE A 132 1.59 -9.04 -9.78
N PHE A 133 1.98 -7.86 -10.27
CA PHE A 133 2.10 -6.66 -9.44
C PHE A 133 0.77 -6.23 -8.84
N ILE A 134 -0.32 -6.23 -9.62
CA ILE A 134 -1.63 -5.82 -9.12
C ILE A 134 -2.19 -6.82 -8.11
N GLU A 135 -2.01 -8.13 -8.33
CA GLU A 135 -2.44 -9.15 -7.38
C GLU A 135 -1.72 -8.99 -6.04
N GLU A 136 -0.40 -8.78 -6.07
CA GLU A 136 0.38 -8.52 -4.86
C GLU A 136 -0.07 -7.23 -4.15
N PHE A 137 -0.27 -6.15 -4.92
CA PHE A 137 -0.79 -4.89 -4.38
C PHE A 137 -2.14 -5.10 -3.69
N LEU A 138 -3.08 -5.77 -4.36
CA LEU A 138 -4.44 -5.95 -3.87
C LEU A 138 -4.50 -6.82 -2.62
N ASP A 139 -3.69 -7.87 -2.53
CA ASP A 139 -3.57 -8.68 -1.31
C ASP A 139 -3.08 -7.84 -0.13
N GLN A 140 -2.01 -7.05 -0.32
CA GLN A 140 -1.45 -6.21 0.74
C GLN A 140 -2.40 -5.06 1.12
N TYR A 141 -2.99 -4.41 0.13
CA TYR A 141 -3.92 -3.30 0.31
C TYR A 141 -5.19 -3.74 1.03
N ARG A 142 -5.76 -4.90 0.69
CA ARG A 142 -6.94 -5.44 1.37
C ARG A 142 -6.63 -5.81 2.82
N ARG A 143 -5.48 -6.44 3.08
CA ARG A 143 -5.04 -6.78 4.44
C ARG A 143 -4.86 -5.53 5.30
N ALA A 144 -4.18 -4.52 4.78
CA ALA A 144 -3.95 -3.26 5.47
C ALA A 144 -5.27 -2.54 5.82
N ASN A 145 -6.24 -2.59 4.92
CA ASN A 145 -7.53 -1.90 5.06
C ASN A 145 -8.67 -2.78 5.60
N GLN A 146 -8.37 -4.02 6.01
CA GLN A 146 -9.34 -4.98 6.53
C GLN A 146 -10.55 -5.20 5.59
N LEU A 147 -10.29 -5.13 4.28
CA LEU A 147 -11.29 -5.39 3.25
C LEU A 147 -11.54 -6.90 3.16
N LYS A 148 -12.82 -7.26 3.06
CA LYS A 148 -13.27 -8.66 2.97
C LYS A 148 -12.97 -9.27 1.62
#